data_AF-A0A349KUJ7-F1
#
_entry.id   AF-A0A349KUJ7-F1
#
_cell.length_a   1.000
_cell.length_b   1.000
_cell.length_c   1.000
_cell.angle_alpha   90.00
_cell.angle_beta   90.00
_cell.angle_gamma   90.00
#
_symmetry.space_group_name_H-M   'P 1'
#
loop_
_entity.id
_entity.type
_entity.pdbx_description
1 polymer ?
#
loop_
_entity_poly.entity_id
_entity_poly.type
_entity_poly.pdbx_seq_one_letter_code
_entity_poly.pdbx_strand_id
1 'polypeptide(L)'
;MHPSEVLFQGKRQPLLLAACDHYAGSEELMRKSIALQQELGPLFDITFDCEDGASAGNEEAHAQLVAALVNSEDNQFKRIGARVHDVDSPFFARDVEIICGAALKLAYLVVPKVNGVQDV
;
A
#
# COMPACT_ATOMS: atom_id res chain seq x y z
N MET A 1 13.06 39.63 -5.73
CA MET A 1 13.31 38.38 -4.98
C MET A 1 11.97 37.70 -4.78
N HIS A 2 11.80 36.46 -5.24
CA HIS A 2 10.53 35.74 -5.12
C HIS A 2 10.50 34.93 -3.81
N PRO A 3 9.35 34.83 -3.10
CA PRO A 3 9.27 34.14 -1.81
C PRO A 3 9.78 32.69 -1.83
N SER A 4 9.56 31.96 -2.93
CA SER A 4 10.04 30.57 -3.12
C SER A 4 11.57 30.45 -3.21
N GLU A 5 12.28 31.56 -3.44
CA GLU A 5 13.73 31.59 -3.59
C GLU A 5 14.44 32.00 -2.29
N VAL A 6 13.70 32.54 -1.30
CA VAL A 6 14.28 33.15 -0.08
C VAL A 6 13.76 32.55 1.22
N LEU A 7 12.57 31.95 1.20
CA LEU A 7 11.98 31.31 2.37
C LEU A 7 12.29 29.80 2.38
N PHE A 8 12.66 29.28 3.56
CA PHE A 8 12.84 27.84 3.84
C PHE A 8 13.93 27.09 3.03
N GLN A 9 15.01 27.78 2.67
CA GLN A 9 16.21 27.12 2.18
C GLN A 9 16.74 26.13 3.24
N GLY A 10 16.84 24.83 2.90
CA GLY A 10 17.46 23.81 3.76
C GLY A 10 16.54 22.91 4.59
N LYS A 11 15.20 23.00 4.45
CA LYS A 11 14.28 22.01 5.03
C LYS A 11 13.96 20.89 4.05
N ARG A 12 13.78 19.65 4.55
CA ARG A 12 13.29 18.51 3.75
C ARG A 12 11.98 18.91 3.07
N GLN A 13 11.89 18.74 1.75
CA GLN A 13 10.65 19.03 1.05
C GLN A 13 9.54 18.10 1.55
N PRO A 14 8.30 18.61 1.71
CA PRO A 14 7.18 17.79 2.13
C PRO A 14 6.95 16.68 1.08
N LEU A 15 6.70 15.47 1.58
CA LEU A 15 6.20 14.40 0.72
C LEU A 15 4.76 14.73 0.35
N LEU A 16 4.44 14.68 -0.94
CA LEU A 16 3.09 14.88 -1.46
C LEU A 16 2.43 13.53 -1.62
N LEU A 17 1.43 13.26 -0.77
CA LEU A 17 0.58 12.06 -0.85
C LEU A 17 -0.82 12.45 -1.34
N ALA A 18 -1.53 11.48 -1.90
CA ALA A 18 -2.94 11.61 -2.20
C ALA A 18 -3.73 11.86 -0.90
N ALA A 19 -4.81 12.64 -1.00
CA ALA A 19 -5.63 12.99 0.16
C ALA A 19 -6.53 11.83 0.63
N CYS A 20 -6.69 10.80 -0.19
CA CYS A 20 -7.52 9.63 0.07
C CYS A 20 -6.69 8.36 -0.09
N ASP A 21 -6.88 7.41 0.83
CA ASP A 21 -6.35 6.05 0.77
C ASP A 21 -7.55 5.08 0.82
N HIS A 22 -7.75 4.35 -0.29
CA HIS A 22 -8.90 3.50 -0.50
C HIS A 22 -8.53 2.03 -0.27
N TYR A 23 -9.22 1.39 0.67
CA TYR A 23 -8.96 0.00 1.06
C TYR A 23 -9.77 -0.99 0.23
N ALA A 24 -9.11 -2.06 -0.22
CA ALA A 24 -9.74 -3.18 -0.91
C ALA A 24 -9.17 -4.52 -0.42
N GLY A 25 -10.02 -5.36 0.17
CA GLY A 25 -9.63 -6.65 0.76
C GLY A 25 -10.05 -7.88 -0.04
N SER A 26 -10.65 -7.74 -1.22
CA SER A 26 -11.01 -8.89 -2.08
C SER A 26 -10.58 -8.64 -3.51
N GLU A 27 -10.24 -9.69 -4.26
CA GLU A 27 -9.76 -9.55 -5.63
C GLU A 27 -10.71 -8.71 -6.52
N GLU A 28 -12.02 -8.93 -6.37
CA GLU A 28 -13.04 -8.18 -7.09
C GLU A 28 -12.95 -6.68 -6.81
N LEU A 29 -12.84 -6.30 -5.53
CA LEU A 29 -12.72 -4.91 -5.13
C LEU A 29 -11.38 -4.32 -5.55
N MET A 30 -10.28 -5.07 -5.39
CA MET A 30 -8.95 -4.63 -5.82
C MET A 30 -8.92 -4.25 -7.30
N ARG A 31 -9.49 -5.10 -8.15
CA ARG A 31 -9.60 -4.85 -9.61
C ARG A 31 -10.51 -3.67 -9.93
N LYS A 32 -11.63 -3.52 -9.21
CA LYS A 32 -12.52 -2.35 -9.35
C LYS A 32 -11.83 -1.04 -8.93
N SER A 33 -11.07 -1.06 -7.83
CA SER A 33 -10.33 0.11 -7.35
C SER A 33 -9.23 0.51 -8.33
N ILE A 34 -8.50 -0.46 -8.91
CA ILE A 34 -7.54 -0.19 -9.99
C ILE A 34 -8.24 0.48 -11.18
N ALA A 35 -9.33 -0.11 -11.68
CA ALA A 35 -10.06 0.44 -12.83
C ALA A 35 -10.58 1.86 -12.54
N LEU A 36 -11.09 2.11 -11.33
CA LEU A 36 -11.55 3.43 -10.92
C LEU A 36 -10.40 4.45 -10.86
N GLN A 37 -9.21 4.05 -10.40
CA GLN A 37 -8.03 4.91 -10.40
C GLN A 37 -7.57 5.24 -11.82
N GLN A 38 -7.69 4.29 -12.76
CA GLN A 38 -7.43 4.55 -14.19
C GLN A 38 -8.40 5.56 -14.80
N GLU A 39 -9.68 5.53 -14.39
CA GLU A 39 -10.69 6.49 -14.86
C GLU A 39 -10.48 7.90 -14.28
N LEU A 40 -10.22 7.99 -12.97
CA LEU A 40 -10.15 9.27 -12.25
C LEU A 40 -8.73 9.88 -12.20
N GLY A 41 -7.70 9.09 -12.52
CA GLY A 41 -6.31 9.41 -12.25
C GLY A 41 -5.91 9.16 -10.79
N PRO A 42 -4.66 9.50 -10.40
CA PRO A 42 -4.10 9.19 -9.08
C PRO A 42 -4.57 10.16 -7.98
N LEU A 43 -5.89 10.40 -7.91
CA LEU A 43 -6.51 11.24 -6.87
C LEU A 43 -6.54 10.56 -5.49
N PHE A 44 -6.39 9.24 -5.46
CA PHE A 44 -6.36 8.41 -4.27
C PHE A 44 -5.30 7.31 -4.41
N ASP A 45 -4.78 6.85 -3.29
CA ASP A 45 -3.97 5.63 -3.21
C ASP A 45 -4.88 4.42 -2.97
N ILE A 46 -4.38 3.23 -3.29
CA ILE A 46 -5.09 1.99 -3.02
C ILE A 46 -4.27 1.18 -2.02
N THR A 47 -4.89 0.78 -0.91
CA THR A 47 -4.32 -0.21 0.00
C THR A 47 -4.99 -1.55 -0.19
N PHE A 48 -4.22 -2.55 -0.62
CA PHE A 48 -4.69 -3.94 -0.60
C PHE A 48 -4.56 -4.50 0.80
N ASP A 49 -5.66 -5.06 1.30
CA ASP A 49 -5.78 -5.40 2.71
C ASP A 49 -5.67 -6.90 2.96
N CYS A 50 -4.54 -7.35 3.50
CA CYS A 50 -4.36 -8.74 3.92
C CYS A 50 -4.96 -9.02 5.30
N GLU A 51 -5.08 -8.03 6.18
CA GLU A 51 -5.45 -8.26 7.58
C GLU A 51 -6.92 -8.65 7.74
N ASP A 52 -7.83 -7.80 7.26
CA ASP A 52 -9.28 -8.08 7.34
C ASP A 52 -9.82 -8.68 6.03
N GLY A 53 -9.06 -8.57 4.93
CA GLY A 53 -9.45 -9.02 3.59
C GLY A 53 -9.11 -10.48 3.28
N ALA A 54 -8.14 -11.07 3.97
CA ALA A 54 -7.82 -12.49 3.78
C ALA A 54 -8.86 -13.39 4.44
N SER A 55 -9.45 -14.30 3.66
CA SER A 55 -10.21 -15.42 4.23
C SER A 55 -9.27 -16.30 5.06
N ALA A 56 -9.75 -16.76 6.22
CA ALA A 56 -8.98 -17.64 7.10
C ALA A 56 -8.43 -18.88 6.37
N GLY A 57 -7.12 -19.13 6.52
CA GLY A 57 -6.40 -20.22 5.87
C GLY A 57 -5.95 -19.93 4.43
N ASN A 58 -6.19 -18.71 3.93
CA ASN A 58 -5.79 -18.27 2.58
C ASN A 58 -4.80 -17.11 2.60
N GLU A 59 -4.16 -16.82 3.74
CA GLU A 59 -3.33 -15.64 3.98
C GLU A 59 -2.15 -15.56 2.99
N GLU A 60 -1.41 -16.66 2.82
CA GLU A 60 -0.28 -16.71 1.88
C GLU A 60 -0.71 -16.52 0.41
N ALA A 61 -1.79 -17.18 -0.01
CA ALA A 61 -2.31 -17.01 -1.36
C ALA A 61 -2.83 -15.59 -1.59
N HIS A 62 -3.40 -14.96 -0.55
CA HIS A 62 -3.84 -13.57 -0.60
C HIS A 62 -2.64 -12.62 -0.76
N ALA A 63 -1.56 -12.81 0.00
CA ALA A 63 -0.33 -12.02 -0.14
C ALA A 63 0.31 -12.18 -1.54
N GLN A 64 0.27 -13.38 -2.12
CA GLN A 64 0.73 -13.63 -3.50
C GLN A 64 -0.13 -12.89 -4.53
N LEU A 65 -1.47 -12.89 -4.35
CA LEU A 65 -2.39 -12.13 -5.19
C LEU A 65 -2.09 -10.62 -5.12
N VAL A 66 -1.90 -10.09 -3.91
CA VAL A 66 -1.52 -8.68 -3.68
C VAL A 66 -0.25 -8.34 -4.45
N ALA A 67 0.80 -9.14 -4.31
CA ALA A 67 2.06 -8.91 -5.01
C ALA A 67 1.90 -8.95 -6.54
N ALA A 68 1.11 -9.90 -7.06
CA ALA A 68 0.83 -10.02 -8.49
C ALA A 68 0.08 -8.80 -9.03
N LEU A 69 -0.97 -8.33 -8.34
CA LEU A 69 -1.75 -7.17 -8.76
C LEU A 69 -0.95 -5.86 -8.67
N VAL A 70 -0.13 -5.69 -7.63
CA VAL A 70 0.77 -4.54 -7.51
C VAL A 70 1.74 -4.48 -8.69
N ASN A 71 2.25 -5.63 -9.14
CA ASN A 71 3.15 -5.69 -10.30
C ASN A 71 2.46 -5.57 -11.66
N SER A 72 1.13 -5.73 -11.72
CA SER A 72 0.37 -5.65 -12.96
C SER A 72 0.68 -4.35 -13.72
N GLU A 73 0.56 -4.40 -15.05
CA GLU A 73 0.56 -3.20 -15.89
C GLU A 73 -0.65 -2.30 -15.61
N ASP A 74 -1.69 -2.85 -14.99
CA ASP A 74 -2.85 -2.07 -14.57
C ASP A 74 -2.54 -1.08 -13.43
N ASN A 75 -1.46 -1.30 -12.66
CA ASN A 75 -0.93 -0.34 -11.70
C ASN A 75 -0.14 0.78 -12.42
N GLN A 76 -0.85 1.58 -13.20
CA GLN A 76 -0.25 2.59 -14.10
C GLN A 76 0.45 3.72 -13.33
N PHE A 77 -0.06 4.08 -12.15
CA PHE A 77 0.44 5.22 -11.37
C PHE A 77 1.45 4.86 -10.28
N LYS A 78 1.63 3.57 -9.97
CA LYS A 78 2.49 3.09 -8.87
C LYS A 78 2.09 3.69 -7.51
N ARG A 79 0.77 3.70 -7.26
CA ARG A 79 0.13 4.27 -6.06
C ARG A 79 -0.66 3.22 -5.28
N ILE A 80 -0.23 1.96 -5.36
CA ILE A 80 -0.83 0.83 -4.68
C ILE A 80 0.13 0.35 -3.59
N GLY A 81 -0.35 0.39 -2.35
CA GLY A 81 0.31 -0.20 -1.18
C GLY A 81 -0.42 -1.45 -0.69
N ALA A 82 0.07 -2.00 0.41
CA ALA A 82 -0.55 -3.14 1.07
C ALA A 82 -0.55 -2.96 2.59
N ARG A 83 -1.62 -3.43 3.24
CA ARG A 83 -1.70 -3.62 4.69
C ARG A 83 -1.47 -5.09 5.00
N VAL A 84 -0.45 -5.36 5.80
CA VAL A 84 -0.11 -6.72 6.26
C VAL A 84 -0.85 -7.04 7.55
N HIS A 85 -0.81 -8.29 7.99
CA HIS A 85 -1.30 -8.64 9.32
C HIS A 85 -0.57 -7.87 10.45
N ASP A 86 -1.20 -7.81 11.63
CA ASP A 86 -0.58 -7.32 12.87
C ASP A 86 0.76 -8.00 13.20
N VAL A 87 1.67 -7.28 13.85
CA VAL A 87 3.04 -7.74 14.15
C VAL A 87 3.09 -8.99 15.04
N ASP A 88 2.08 -9.24 15.87
CA ASP A 88 1.97 -10.44 16.71
C ASP A 88 1.31 -11.62 15.97
N SER A 89 0.79 -11.40 14.75
CA SER A 89 0.21 -12.45 13.92
C SER A 89 1.28 -13.40 13.39
N PRO A 90 1.02 -14.73 13.37
CA PRO A 90 1.93 -15.69 12.73
C PRO A 90 2.10 -15.47 11.21
N PHE A 91 1.20 -14.69 10.59
CA PHE A 91 1.22 -14.42 9.15
C PHE A 91 2.03 -13.19 8.76
N PHE A 92 2.33 -12.28 9.70
CA PHE A 92 3.01 -11.01 9.41
C PHE A 92 4.32 -11.17 8.65
N ALA A 93 5.24 -11.97 9.19
CA ALA A 93 6.55 -12.16 8.57
C ALA A 93 6.43 -12.73 7.14
N ARG A 94 5.44 -13.61 6.91
CA ARG A 94 5.22 -14.23 5.61
C ARG A 94 4.61 -13.24 4.61
N ASP A 95 3.67 -12.41 5.03
CA ASP A 95 3.14 -11.32 4.21
C ASP A 95 4.26 -10.38 3.76
N VAL A 96 5.10 -9.93 4.71
CA VAL A 96 6.22 -9.03 4.44
C VAL A 96 7.19 -9.67 3.45
N GLU A 97 7.57 -10.94 3.66
CA GLU A 97 8.47 -11.66 2.76
C GLU A 97 7.93 -11.74 1.34
N ILE A 98 6.66 -12.11 1.17
CA ILE A 98 6.03 -12.26 -0.14
C ILE A 98 5.87 -10.89 -0.82
N ILE A 99 5.26 -9.94 -0.12
CA ILE A 99 4.88 -8.65 -0.70
C ILE A 99 6.14 -7.82 -0.97
N CYS A 100 7.02 -7.64 0.01
CA CYS A 100 8.24 -6.85 -0.20
C CYS A 100 9.26 -7.57 -1.09
N GLY A 101 9.26 -8.91 -1.11
CA GLY A 101 10.16 -9.70 -1.96
C GLY A 101 9.74 -9.74 -3.43
N ALA A 102 8.44 -9.68 -3.73
CA ALA A 102 7.93 -9.82 -5.10
C ALA A 102 7.32 -8.54 -5.68
N ALA A 103 6.71 -7.65 -4.89
CA ALA A 103 5.95 -6.49 -5.38
C ALA A 103 6.85 -5.28 -5.68
N LEU A 104 7.54 -5.29 -6.82
CA LEU A 104 8.52 -4.26 -7.22
C LEU A 104 7.91 -2.86 -7.43
N LYS A 105 6.61 -2.77 -7.69
CA LYS A 105 5.87 -1.51 -7.87
C LYS A 105 5.11 -1.07 -6.60
N LEU A 106 5.42 -1.65 -5.43
CA LEU A 106 4.77 -1.33 -4.16
C LEU A 106 5.05 0.13 -3.74
N ALA A 107 3.99 0.88 -3.43
CA ALA A 107 4.10 2.28 -3.04
C ALA A 107 4.47 2.44 -1.54
N TYR A 108 3.88 1.61 -0.68
CA TYR A 108 4.07 1.62 0.76
C TYR A 108 3.56 0.32 1.40
N LEU A 109 3.94 0.10 2.66
CA LEU A 109 3.45 -0.98 3.50
C LEU A 109 2.81 -0.37 4.75
N VAL A 110 1.59 -0.79 5.08
CA VAL A 110 0.87 -0.41 6.30
C VAL A 110 1.05 -1.52 7.32
N VAL A 111 1.62 -1.19 8.47
CA VAL A 111 1.77 -2.09 9.63
C VAL A 111 0.69 -1.73 10.65
N PRO A 112 -0.34 -2.58 10.84
CA PRO A 112 -1.44 -2.26 11.74
C PRO A 112 -1.08 -2.55 13.21
N LYS A 113 -1.91 -2.03 14.12
CA LYS A 113 -1.98 -2.43 15.55
C LYS A 113 -0.67 -2.38 16.37
N VAL A 114 0.31 -1.59 15.93
CA VAL A 114 1.56 -1.34 16.67
C VAL A 114 1.29 -0.86 18.10
N ASN A 115 1.91 -1.52 19.08
CA ASN A 115 1.73 -1.24 20.51
C ASN A 115 2.82 -0.33 21.07
N GLY A 116 3.93 -0.16 20.36
CA GLY A 116 5.03 0.71 20.78
C GLY A 116 6.04 0.99 19.68
N VAL A 117 7.05 1.79 20.03
CA VAL A 117 8.15 2.13 19.11
C VAL A 117 8.98 0.90 18.75
N GLN A 118 9.05 -0.10 19.63
CA GLN A 118 9.80 -1.33 19.40
C GLN A 118 9.22 -2.21 18.30
N ASP A 119 7.95 -2.03 17.96
CA ASP A 119 7.25 -2.81 16.92
C ASP A 119 7.52 -2.29 15.50
N VAL A 120 8.15 -1.11 15.36
CA VAL A 120 8.32 -0.36 14.11
C VAL A 120 9.78 -0.17 13.72
#